data_AF-A0A3P7JCQ4-F1
#
_entry.id   AF-A0A3P7JCQ4-F1
#
_cell.length_a   1.000
_cell.length_b   1.000
_cell.length_c   1.000
_cell.angle_alpha   90.00
_cell.angle_beta   90.00
_cell.angle_gamma   90.00
#
_symmetry.space_group_name_H-M   'P 1'
#
loop_
_entity.id
_entity.type
_entity.pdbx_description
1 polymer ?
#
loop_
_entity_poly.entity_id
_entity_poly.type
_entity_poly.pdbx_seq_one_letter_code
_entity_poly.pdbx_strand_id
1 'polypeptide(L)'
;LSFSHRAPYLPYKAELRAPQTYLLYTVIRQPRGKEVLSGLLRQVTHGRTQWDEILSVLISETMAEVQKLPDEVEIPRYQWENLMSIIINLSRLLSLLSNVLVKTGYRRARDEVMWIMLQIAGTFQPHLQKEQVEEMARLYNLLFSDDVVWTGASDHPSQLVRFLAAACMWNILDGSEGLPPPSECLATQIEFVRSNTGPPDEAMQAVLDNAFRHESPISRSVHAMFQQRLDGQPTDEPHILPYGRAANNKLDAFDMQFLDALTLRAKINLLISTCFVSLHKVDRLPSPACVETCARILTSIEFDYGLTNFIAILNRSITAALSPAPSDGLNHKDQCYMLLDLLCYRYIVSLIYSHYL
;
A
#
# COMPACT_ATOMS: atom_id res chain seq x y z
N LEU A 1 -8.24 -14.88 22.09
CA LEU A 1 -9.64 -14.65 21.66
C LEU A 1 -10.50 -15.83 22.11
N SER A 2 -11.19 -15.74 23.25
CA SER A 2 -12.24 -16.69 23.63
C SER A 2 -13.58 -15.98 23.59
N PHE A 3 -14.70 -16.71 23.49
CA PHE A 3 -16.02 -16.09 23.55
C PHE A 3 -16.26 -15.43 24.91
N SER A 4 -16.88 -14.26 24.92
CA SER A 4 -17.37 -13.63 26.14
C SER A 4 -18.61 -14.36 26.62
N HIS A 5 -18.54 -14.91 27.83
CA HIS A 5 -19.62 -15.69 28.42
C HIS A 5 -20.37 -14.83 29.44
N ARG A 6 -21.70 -14.68 29.27
CA ARG A 6 -22.54 -13.87 30.19
C ARG A 6 -22.53 -14.38 31.63
N ALA A 7 -22.33 -15.68 31.85
CA ALA A 7 -22.31 -16.29 33.18
C ALA A 7 -21.06 -17.20 33.33
N PRO A 8 -19.94 -16.69 33.84
CA PRO A 8 -18.64 -17.37 33.80
C PRO A 8 -18.60 -18.72 34.56
N TYR A 9 -19.55 -18.94 35.47
CA TYR A 9 -19.70 -20.14 36.30
C TYR A 9 -20.54 -21.25 35.66
N LEU A 10 -21.17 -21.01 34.50
CA LEU A 10 -21.89 -22.08 33.80
C LEU A 10 -20.90 -23.11 33.21
N PRO A 11 -21.25 -24.41 33.23
CA PRO A 11 -20.42 -25.48 32.71
C PRO A 11 -20.47 -25.51 31.17
N TYR A 12 -19.94 -24.47 30.52
CA TYR A 12 -19.78 -24.43 29.08
C TYR A 12 -18.86 -25.56 28.60
N LYS A 13 -19.13 -26.04 27.38
CA LYS A 13 -18.24 -26.97 26.67
C LYS A 13 -16.82 -26.39 26.61
N ALA A 14 -15.80 -27.26 26.69
CA ALA A 14 -14.40 -26.86 26.66
C ALA A 14 -14.06 -26.05 25.39
N GLU A 15 -14.63 -26.41 24.25
CA GLU A 15 -14.51 -25.72 22.96
C GLU A 15 -14.89 -24.23 23.03
N LEU A 16 -15.90 -23.89 23.83
CA LEU A 16 -16.40 -22.51 23.98
C LEU A 16 -15.49 -21.67 24.89
N ARG A 17 -14.67 -22.32 25.71
CA ARG A 17 -13.65 -21.67 26.56
C ARG A 17 -12.29 -21.59 25.86
N ALA A 18 -12.06 -22.44 24.85
CA ALA A 18 -10.82 -22.44 24.08
C ALA A 18 -10.67 -21.18 23.21
N PRO A 19 -9.43 -20.80 22.84
CA PRO A 19 -9.18 -19.76 21.86
C PRO A 19 -9.82 -20.10 20.51
N GLN A 20 -10.54 -19.15 19.91
CA GLN A 20 -11.21 -19.27 18.61
C GLN A 20 -10.23 -18.99 17.46
N THR A 21 -9.06 -19.64 17.48
CA THR A 21 -7.97 -19.43 16.53
C THR A 21 -8.37 -19.82 15.11
N TYR A 22 -9.13 -20.90 14.93
CA TYR A 22 -9.62 -21.34 13.62
C TYR A 22 -10.64 -20.36 12.99
N LEU A 23 -11.52 -19.78 13.82
CA LEU A 23 -12.43 -18.74 13.37
C LEU A 23 -11.64 -17.51 12.90
N LEU A 24 -10.66 -17.07 13.70
CA LEU A 24 -9.81 -15.94 13.34
C LEU A 24 -9.04 -16.21 12.03
N TYR A 25 -8.43 -17.39 11.90
CA TYR A 25 -7.78 -17.85 10.67
C TYR A 25 -8.72 -17.78 9.46
N THR A 26 -9.95 -18.28 9.59
CA THR A 26 -10.94 -18.32 8.51
C THR A 26 -11.34 -16.91 8.07
N VAL A 27 -11.53 -15.99 9.02
CA VAL A 27 -11.90 -14.59 8.72
C VAL A 27 -10.74 -13.86 8.03
N ILE A 28 -9.50 -14.03 8.51
CA ILE A 28 -8.30 -13.41 7.91
C ILE A 28 -8.12 -13.84 6.45
N ARG A 29 -8.44 -15.11 6.12
CA ARG A 29 -8.34 -15.60 4.74
C ARG A 29 -9.36 -15.00 3.78
N GLN A 30 -10.45 -14.41 4.28
CA GLN A 30 -11.45 -13.82 3.39
C GLN A 30 -10.98 -12.46 2.87
N PRO A 31 -11.26 -12.13 1.59
CA PRO A 31 -11.12 -10.76 1.10
C PRO A 31 -11.88 -9.79 2.02
N ARG A 32 -11.24 -8.65 2.36
CA ARG A 32 -11.79 -7.64 3.28
C ARG A 32 -12.02 -8.14 4.71
N GLY A 33 -11.42 -9.27 5.10
CA GLY A 33 -11.50 -9.80 6.46
C GLY A 33 -11.17 -8.75 7.52
N LYS A 34 -10.21 -7.86 7.25
CA LYS A 34 -9.81 -6.72 8.11
C LYS A 34 -11.00 -5.88 8.63
N GLU A 35 -12.02 -5.65 7.82
CA GLU A 35 -13.19 -4.85 8.20
C GLU A 35 -13.94 -5.51 9.37
N VAL A 36 -14.20 -6.81 9.25
CA VAL A 36 -14.82 -7.64 10.31
C VAL A 36 -13.90 -7.74 11.53
N LEU A 37 -12.59 -7.80 11.30
CA LEU A 37 -11.60 -7.92 12.35
C LEU A 37 -11.54 -6.68 13.25
N SER A 38 -11.72 -5.47 12.71
CA SER A 38 -11.78 -4.24 13.51
C SER A 38 -12.90 -4.27 14.55
N GLY A 39 -14.08 -4.79 14.16
CA GLY A 39 -15.23 -4.98 15.05
C GLY A 39 -15.00 -6.08 16.09
N LEU A 40 -14.38 -7.19 15.68
CA LEU A 40 -14.01 -8.29 16.59
C LEU A 40 -12.95 -7.85 17.61
N LEU A 41 -11.97 -7.04 17.21
CA LEU A 41 -10.88 -6.54 18.06
C LEU A 41 -11.37 -5.58 19.14
N ARG A 42 -12.33 -4.70 18.82
CA ARG A 42 -12.96 -3.80 19.80
C ARG A 42 -13.64 -4.55 20.96
N GLN A 43 -14.01 -5.81 20.75
CA GLN A 43 -14.64 -6.66 21.76
C GLN A 43 -13.62 -7.48 22.58
N VAL A 44 -12.35 -7.53 22.19
CA VAL A 44 -11.29 -8.23 22.92
C VAL A 44 -10.60 -7.25 23.85
N THR A 45 -11.19 -7.04 25.03
CA THR A 45 -10.70 -6.02 25.97
C THR A 45 -9.41 -6.41 26.69
N HIS A 46 -9.05 -7.69 26.82
CA HIS A 46 -7.89 -8.11 27.64
C HIS A 46 -7.22 -9.43 27.20
N GLY A 47 -6.55 -9.46 26.06
CA GLY A 47 -5.75 -10.64 25.69
C GLY A 47 -4.66 -10.38 24.68
N ARG A 48 -3.52 -11.09 24.83
CA ARG A 48 -2.53 -11.23 23.75
C ARG A 48 -3.24 -11.76 22.52
N THR A 49 -3.20 -11.00 21.45
CA THR A 49 -3.77 -11.39 20.18
C THR A 49 -2.77 -12.27 19.43
N GLN A 50 -3.21 -13.44 18.95
CA GLN A 50 -2.36 -14.43 18.27
C GLN A 50 -2.12 -14.08 16.78
N TRP A 51 -2.06 -12.79 16.45
CA TRP A 51 -2.02 -12.31 15.07
C TRP A 51 -0.72 -12.67 14.38
N ASP A 52 0.40 -12.38 15.04
CA ASP A 52 1.72 -12.65 14.50
C ASP A 52 1.88 -14.15 14.20
N GLU A 53 1.37 -15.01 15.10
CA GLU A 53 1.39 -16.46 14.90
C GLU A 53 0.54 -16.89 13.70
N ILE A 54 -0.72 -16.44 13.61
CA ILE A 54 -1.60 -16.82 12.48
C ILE A 54 -1.07 -16.29 11.15
N LEU A 55 -0.57 -15.05 11.11
CA LEU A 55 -0.03 -14.45 9.89
C LEU A 55 1.26 -15.15 9.44
N SER A 56 2.15 -15.52 10.37
CA SER A 56 3.34 -16.29 10.02
C SER A 56 2.99 -17.67 9.43
N VAL A 57 1.96 -18.32 9.96
CA VAL A 57 1.43 -19.58 9.41
C VAL A 57 0.83 -19.36 8.03
N LEU A 58 -0.01 -18.34 7.84
CA LEU A 58 -0.64 -18.06 6.54
C LEU A 58 0.38 -17.74 5.45
N ILE A 59 1.40 -16.94 5.74
CA ILE A 59 2.50 -16.67 4.81
C ILE A 59 3.20 -17.99 4.46
N SER A 60 3.53 -18.81 5.47
CA SER A 60 4.19 -20.10 5.24
C SER A 60 3.33 -21.09 4.44
N GLU A 61 2.02 -21.15 4.70
CA GLU A 61 1.06 -21.95 3.92
C GLU A 61 1.00 -21.47 2.47
N THR A 62 0.90 -20.16 2.25
CA THR A 62 0.90 -19.56 0.91
C THR A 62 2.19 -19.90 0.16
N MET A 63 3.35 -19.80 0.83
CA MET A 63 4.63 -20.23 0.27
C MET A 63 4.64 -21.73 -0.06
N ALA A 64 4.07 -22.57 0.81
CA ALA A 64 3.99 -24.02 0.60
C ALA A 64 3.11 -24.37 -0.60
N GLU A 65 2.00 -23.64 -0.80
CA GLU A 65 1.14 -23.79 -1.98
C GLU A 65 1.91 -23.44 -3.26
N VAL A 66 2.63 -22.32 -3.26
CA VAL A 66 3.46 -21.91 -4.41
C VAL A 66 4.58 -22.91 -4.69
N GLN A 67 5.22 -23.45 -3.65
CA GLN A 67 6.30 -24.42 -3.79
C GLN A 67 5.86 -25.74 -4.47
N LYS A 68 4.56 -26.06 -4.44
CA LYS A 68 3.98 -27.26 -5.07
C LYS A 68 3.63 -27.06 -6.54
N LEU A 69 3.59 -25.82 -7.03
CA LEU A 69 3.26 -25.54 -8.42
C LEU A 69 4.40 -26.01 -9.35
N PRO A 70 4.17 -26.27 -10.64
CA PRO A 70 5.23 -26.43 -11.64
C PRO A 70 5.97 -25.10 -11.85
N ASP A 71 7.27 -25.10 -12.10
CA ASP A 71 8.11 -23.87 -12.13
C ASP A 71 7.69 -22.86 -13.20
N GLU A 72 7.04 -23.32 -14.27
CA GLU A 72 6.55 -22.49 -15.37
C GLU A 72 5.25 -21.74 -15.03
N VAL A 73 4.59 -22.13 -13.93
CA VAL A 73 3.32 -21.52 -13.53
C VAL A 73 3.58 -20.24 -12.74
N GLU A 74 2.96 -19.14 -13.20
CA GLU A 74 3.00 -17.87 -12.49
C GLU A 74 2.40 -18.01 -11.09
N ILE A 75 3.02 -17.33 -10.13
CA ILE A 75 2.61 -17.32 -8.73
C ILE A 75 1.22 -16.64 -8.62
N PRO A 76 0.19 -17.34 -8.09
CA PRO A 76 -1.11 -16.72 -7.85
C PRO A 76 -1.01 -15.63 -6.78
N ARG A 77 -1.32 -14.38 -7.12
CA ARG A 77 -1.10 -13.22 -6.23
C ARG A 77 -2.24 -12.89 -5.28
N TYR A 78 -3.44 -13.43 -5.49
CA TYR A 78 -4.63 -13.06 -4.72
C TYR A 78 -4.47 -13.25 -3.19
N GLN A 79 -3.80 -14.33 -2.75
CA GLN A 79 -3.56 -14.55 -1.31
C GLN A 79 -2.55 -13.55 -0.75
N TRP A 80 -1.50 -13.24 -1.51
CA TRP A 80 -0.48 -12.27 -1.15
C TRP A 80 -1.06 -10.87 -1.02
N GLU A 81 -1.92 -10.47 -1.97
CA GLU A 81 -2.64 -9.19 -1.93
C GLU A 81 -3.59 -9.11 -0.73
N ASN A 82 -4.31 -10.20 -0.40
CA ASN A 82 -5.13 -10.22 0.80
C ASN A 82 -4.30 -10.08 2.08
N LEU A 83 -3.17 -10.80 2.17
CA LEU A 83 -2.24 -10.69 3.31
C LEU A 83 -1.72 -9.27 3.47
N MET A 84 -1.38 -8.60 2.36
CA MET A 84 -0.92 -7.21 2.38
C MET A 84 -1.91 -6.26 3.06
N SER A 85 -3.20 -6.41 2.75
CA SER A 85 -4.24 -5.55 3.32
C SER A 85 -4.40 -5.67 4.85
N ILE A 86 -3.90 -6.77 5.44
CA ILE A 86 -4.07 -7.12 6.86
C ILE A 86 -2.84 -6.74 7.70
N ILE A 87 -1.67 -6.63 7.09
CA ILE A 87 -0.39 -6.41 7.78
C ILE A 87 -0.33 -4.96 8.30
N ILE A 88 -0.77 -4.78 9.55
CA ILE A 88 -0.71 -3.52 10.27
C ILE A 88 0.07 -3.79 11.56
N ASN A 89 1.30 -3.29 11.60
CA ASN A 89 2.21 -3.27 12.75
C ASN A 89 2.37 -4.62 13.48
N LEU A 90 3.41 -5.37 13.12
CA LEU A 90 3.62 -6.72 13.62
C LEU A 90 5.07 -6.91 14.10
N SER A 91 5.32 -6.46 15.33
CA SER A 91 6.65 -6.50 15.93
C SER A 91 7.21 -7.91 16.12
N ARG A 92 6.35 -8.93 16.26
CA ARG A 92 6.78 -10.34 16.42
C ARG A 92 6.70 -11.16 15.13
N LEU A 93 5.91 -10.75 14.14
CA LEU A 93 5.74 -11.48 12.88
C LEU A 93 7.09 -11.85 12.25
N LEU A 94 8.03 -10.90 12.16
CA LEU A 94 9.34 -11.12 11.52
C LEU A 94 10.06 -12.31 12.15
N SER A 95 10.23 -12.31 13.46
CA SER A 95 10.90 -13.40 14.20
C SER A 95 10.17 -14.74 14.08
N LEU A 96 8.84 -14.74 14.10
CA LEU A 96 8.04 -15.98 13.96
C LEU A 96 8.17 -16.54 12.55
N LEU A 97 8.07 -15.67 11.54
CA LEU A 97 8.22 -16.05 10.13
C LEU A 97 9.62 -16.59 9.86
N SER A 98 10.68 -15.92 10.33
CA SER A 98 12.07 -16.42 10.25
C SER A 98 12.18 -17.85 10.77
N ASN A 99 11.64 -18.11 11.97
CA ASN A 99 11.71 -19.42 12.60
C ASN A 99 10.93 -20.51 11.84
N VAL A 100 9.81 -20.15 11.22
CA VAL A 100 9.01 -21.08 10.39
C VAL A 100 9.73 -21.36 9.07
N LEU A 101 10.27 -20.34 8.43
CA LEU A 101 10.95 -20.46 7.13
C LEU A 101 12.27 -21.21 7.22
N VAL A 102 13.02 -21.06 8.32
CA VAL A 102 14.23 -21.87 8.60
C VAL A 102 13.92 -23.36 8.59
N LYS A 103 12.75 -23.75 9.11
CA LYS A 103 12.34 -25.17 9.22
C LYS A 103 11.76 -25.73 7.93
N THR A 104 11.11 -24.90 7.13
CA THR A 104 10.38 -25.34 5.94
C THR A 104 11.23 -25.29 4.67
N GLY A 105 12.18 -24.35 4.58
CA GLY A 105 13.07 -24.20 3.42
C GLY A 105 12.38 -23.71 2.14
N TYR A 106 11.17 -23.15 2.23
CA TYR A 106 10.45 -22.62 1.06
C TYR A 106 11.14 -21.36 0.53
N ARG A 107 11.43 -21.33 -0.78
CA ARG A 107 12.15 -20.21 -1.42
C ARG A 107 11.49 -19.68 -2.69
N ARG A 108 10.56 -20.42 -3.28
CA ARG A 108 9.99 -20.04 -4.59
C ARG A 108 9.27 -18.69 -4.59
N ALA A 109 8.52 -18.38 -3.53
CA ALA A 109 7.82 -17.10 -3.39
C ALA A 109 8.61 -16.05 -2.59
N ARG A 110 9.95 -16.11 -2.58
CA ARG A 110 10.79 -15.19 -1.80
C ARG A 110 10.54 -13.72 -2.12
N ASP A 111 10.26 -13.38 -3.38
CA ASP A 111 10.05 -12.01 -3.82
C ASP A 111 8.73 -11.44 -3.26
N GLU A 112 7.71 -12.28 -3.10
CA GLU A 112 6.45 -11.90 -2.44
C GLU A 112 6.66 -11.65 -0.92
N VAL A 113 7.53 -12.44 -0.28
CA VAL A 113 7.91 -12.18 1.13
C VAL A 113 8.68 -10.87 1.25
N MET A 114 9.63 -10.60 0.33
CA MET A 114 10.35 -9.33 0.32
C MET A 114 9.45 -8.15 0.00
N TRP A 115 8.41 -8.34 -0.81
CA TRP A 115 7.37 -7.34 -1.05
C TRP A 115 6.63 -6.98 0.24
N ILE A 116 6.26 -7.98 1.05
CA ILE A 116 5.69 -7.73 2.40
C ILE A 116 6.69 -6.95 3.27
N MET A 117 7.97 -7.34 3.27
CA MET A 117 8.98 -6.65 4.09
C MET A 117 9.16 -5.20 3.65
N LEU A 118 9.19 -4.93 2.34
CA LEU A 118 9.25 -3.59 1.77
C LEU A 118 8.05 -2.74 2.19
N GLN A 119 6.86 -3.32 2.25
CA GLN A 119 5.65 -2.60 2.67
C GLN A 119 5.71 -2.21 4.15
N ILE A 120 6.20 -3.10 5.02
CA ILE A 120 6.43 -2.81 6.43
C ILE A 120 7.52 -1.74 6.57
N ALA A 121 8.66 -1.92 5.88
CA ALA A 121 9.78 -0.99 5.91
C ALA A 121 9.34 0.40 5.43
N GLY A 122 8.71 0.50 4.26
CA GLY A 122 8.22 1.76 3.73
C GLY A 122 7.22 2.45 4.67
N THR A 123 6.26 1.72 5.22
CA THR A 123 5.19 2.33 6.02
C THR A 123 5.65 2.72 7.42
N PHE A 124 6.50 1.90 8.05
CA PHE A 124 6.83 2.02 9.47
C PHE A 124 8.30 2.36 9.74
N GLN A 125 9.12 2.72 8.74
CA GLN A 125 10.57 2.96 8.89
C GLN A 125 10.95 3.76 10.16
N PRO A 126 10.32 4.90 10.49
CA PRO A 126 10.70 5.69 11.67
C PRO A 126 10.43 5.00 13.01
N HIS A 127 9.60 3.97 13.01
CA HIS A 127 9.17 3.21 14.18
C HIS A 127 9.84 1.84 14.28
N LEU A 128 10.66 1.46 13.29
CA LEU A 128 11.36 0.18 13.31
C LEU A 128 12.52 0.23 14.30
N GLN A 129 12.51 -0.74 15.21
CA GLN A 129 13.61 -0.98 16.14
C GLN A 129 14.72 -1.77 15.46
N LYS A 130 15.93 -1.68 16.04
CA LYS A 130 17.12 -2.39 15.58
C LYS A 130 16.85 -3.87 15.34
N GLU A 131 16.19 -4.54 16.29
CA GLU A 131 15.89 -5.98 16.22
C GLU A 131 14.99 -6.33 15.03
N GLN A 132 14.07 -5.43 14.66
CA GLN A 132 13.18 -5.63 13.52
C GLN A 132 13.93 -5.47 12.21
N VAL A 133 14.83 -4.49 12.12
CA VAL A 133 15.71 -4.29 10.95
C VAL A 133 16.65 -5.48 10.77
N GLU A 134 17.24 -5.98 11.86
CA GLU A 134 18.08 -7.18 11.85
C GLU A 134 17.31 -8.42 11.39
N GLU A 135 16.07 -8.61 11.86
CA GLU A 135 15.23 -9.73 11.42
C GLU A 135 14.80 -9.61 9.94
N MET A 136 14.55 -8.40 9.42
CA MET A 136 14.31 -8.19 7.98
C MET A 136 15.54 -8.60 7.14
N ALA A 137 16.75 -8.20 7.57
CA ALA A 137 17.98 -8.59 6.89
C ALA A 137 18.25 -10.10 7.00
N ARG A 138 17.93 -10.70 8.15
CA ARG A 138 18.01 -12.15 8.36
C ARG A 138 17.07 -12.92 7.44
N LEU A 139 15.84 -12.44 7.26
CA LEU A 139 14.87 -13.03 6.33
C LEU A 139 15.39 -12.99 4.89
N TYR A 140 15.99 -11.87 4.46
CA TYR A 140 16.64 -11.80 3.16
C TYR A 140 17.73 -12.88 3.01
N ASN A 141 18.68 -12.96 3.94
CA ASN A 141 19.76 -13.95 3.89
C ASN A 141 19.25 -15.40 3.94
N LEU A 142 18.11 -15.65 4.58
CA LEU A 142 17.50 -16.97 4.63
C LEU A 142 16.89 -17.39 3.27
N LEU A 143 16.24 -16.43 2.61
CA LEU A 143 15.49 -16.63 1.38
C LEU A 143 16.36 -16.61 0.11
N PHE A 144 17.43 -15.83 0.12
CA PHE A 144 18.36 -15.66 -0.99
C PHE A 144 19.68 -16.36 -0.65
N SER A 145 20.03 -17.38 -1.42
CA SER A 145 21.38 -17.97 -1.39
C SER A 145 22.33 -17.18 -2.30
N ASP A 146 23.62 -17.26 -2.01
CA ASP A 146 24.67 -16.56 -2.78
C ASP A 146 24.74 -16.98 -4.26
N ASP A 147 24.21 -18.14 -4.63
CA ASP A 147 24.21 -18.68 -6.00
C ASP A 147 23.11 -18.12 -6.93
N VAL A 148 22.31 -17.15 -6.46
CA VAL A 148 21.18 -16.63 -7.26
C VAL A 148 21.70 -15.65 -8.31
N VAL A 149 21.74 -16.11 -9.57
CA VAL A 149 22.08 -15.27 -10.72
C VAL A 149 20.91 -14.34 -11.06
N TRP A 150 21.21 -13.03 -11.12
CA TRP A 150 20.27 -11.99 -11.50
C TRP A 150 19.91 -12.12 -12.99
N THR A 151 18.69 -12.60 -13.29
CA THR A 151 18.13 -12.59 -14.64
C THR A 151 16.67 -12.18 -14.55
N GLY A 152 16.40 -10.90 -14.74
CA GLY A 152 15.03 -10.39 -14.69
C GLY A 152 14.97 -8.94 -15.15
N ALA A 153 14.53 -8.73 -16.39
CA ALA A 153 14.00 -7.46 -16.85
C ALA A 153 12.53 -7.69 -17.16
N SER A 154 11.65 -6.87 -16.60
CA SER A 154 10.22 -6.93 -16.85
C SER A 154 9.72 -5.51 -17.07
N ASP A 155 8.91 -5.34 -18.10
CA ASP A 155 8.14 -4.13 -18.39
C ASP A 155 6.85 -4.06 -17.56
N HIS A 156 6.53 -5.13 -16.82
CA HIS A 156 5.36 -5.20 -15.97
C HIS A 156 5.66 -4.64 -14.56
N PRO A 157 4.99 -3.56 -14.11
CA PRO A 157 5.32 -2.89 -12.83
C PRO A 157 5.31 -3.84 -11.63
N SER A 158 4.25 -4.63 -11.46
CA SER A 158 4.11 -5.53 -10.30
C SER A 158 5.17 -6.62 -10.23
N GLN A 159 5.66 -7.11 -11.39
CA GLN A 159 6.72 -8.14 -11.44
C GLN A 159 8.07 -7.51 -11.12
N LEU A 160 8.40 -6.39 -11.76
CA LEU A 160 9.68 -5.72 -11.56
C LEU A 160 9.87 -5.22 -10.12
N VAL A 161 8.83 -4.63 -9.53
CA VAL A 161 8.86 -4.15 -8.14
C VAL A 161 9.09 -5.30 -7.15
N ARG A 162 8.42 -6.45 -7.33
CA ARG A 162 8.60 -7.62 -6.45
C ARG A 162 10.01 -8.17 -6.55
N PHE A 163 10.51 -8.28 -7.78
CA PHE A 163 11.88 -8.72 -8.04
C PHE A 163 12.92 -7.80 -7.38
N LEU A 164 12.70 -6.48 -7.39
CA LEU A 164 13.58 -5.49 -6.75
C LEU A 164 13.20 -5.15 -5.31
N ALA A 165 12.24 -5.86 -4.70
CA ALA A 165 11.67 -5.46 -3.41
C ALA A 165 12.72 -5.42 -2.29
N ALA A 166 13.66 -6.39 -2.30
CA ALA A 166 14.78 -6.42 -1.37
C ALA A 166 15.70 -5.19 -1.51
N ALA A 167 16.02 -4.81 -2.75
CA ALA A 167 16.86 -3.64 -3.03
C ALA A 167 16.16 -2.34 -2.61
N CYS A 168 14.87 -2.20 -2.93
CA CYS A 168 14.06 -1.07 -2.47
C CYS A 168 14.02 -1.00 -0.93
N MET A 169 13.84 -2.14 -0.25
CA MET A 169 13.79 -2.22 1.21
C MET A 169 15.11 -1.77 1.83
N TRP A 170 16.24 -2.30 1.33
CA TRP A 170 17.56 -1.89 1.79
C TRP A 170 17.81 -0.40 1.58
N ASN A 171 17.38 0.14 0.44
CA ASN A 171 17.54 1.57 0.15
C ASN A 171 16.70 2.45 1.09
N ILE A 172 15.48 2.03 1.44
CA ILE A 172 14.67 2.74 2.44
C ILE A 172 15.30 2.67 3.83
N LEU A 173 15.84 1.51 4.20
CA LEU A 173 16.43 1.30 5.52
C LEU A 173 17.86 1.82 5.64
N ASP A 174 18.48 2.31 4.57
CA ASP A 174 19.85 2.81 4.58
C ASP A 174 20.06 3.85 5.71
N GLY A 175 21.15 3.65 6.47
CA GLY A 175 21.47 4.40 7.68
C GLY A 175 20.70 4.02 8.95
N SER A 176 19.76 3.05 8.91
CA SER A 176 19.08 2.55 10.11
C SER A 176 19.99 1.65 10.95
N GLU A 177 19.91 1.73 12.27
CA GLU A 177 20.67 0.85 13.17
C GLU A 177 20.26 -0.62 12.97
N GLY A 178 21.25 -1.52 12.93
CA GLY A 178 21.02 -2.96 12.76
C GLY A 178 20.95 -3.45 11.32
N LEU A 179 20.95 -2.54 10.31
CA LEU A 179 21.03 -2.96 8.91
C LEU A 179 22.47 -3.38 8.58
N PRO A 180 22.73 -4.65 8.22
CA PRO A 180 24.06 -5.08 7.80
C PRO A 180 24.37 -4.59 6.39
N PRO A 181 25.67 -4.59 5.99
CA PRO A 181 26.02 -4.34 4.60
C PRO A 181 25.33 -5.37 3.68
N PRO A 182 24.84 -4.93 2.50
CA PRO A 182 24.20 -5.84 1.56
C PRO A 182 25.21 -6.88 1.03
N SER A 183 24.71 -8.07 0.69
CA SER A 183 25.47 -9.03 -0.14
C SER A 183 25.87 -8.40 -1.48
N GLU A 184 26.91 -8.90 -2.14
CA GLU A 184 27.37 -8.38 -3.44
C GLU A 184 26.23 -8.33 -4.48
N CYS A 185 25.47 -9.41 -4.61
CA CYS A 185 24.31 -9.48 -5.52
C CYS A 185 23.27 -8.40 -5.22
N LEU A 186 22.95 -8.19 -3.94
CA LEU A 186 22.01 -7.15 -3.53
C LEU A 186 22.57 -5.74 -3.76
N ALA A 187 23.87 -5.54 -3.53
CA ALA A 187 24.52 -4.27 -3.76
C ALA A 187 24.40 -3.85 -5.24
N THR A 188 24.57 -4.78 -6.18
CA THR A 188 24.35 -4.54 -7.61
C THR A 188 22.91 -4.12 -7.91
N GLN A 189 21.91 -4.75 -7.28
CA GLN A 189 20.50 -4.36 -7.48
C GLN A 189 20.20 -2.97 -6.89
N ILE A 190 20.77 -2.66 -5.72
CA ILE A 190 20.65 -1.33 -5.11
C ILE A 190 21.28 -0.28 -6.03
N GLU A 191 22.46 -0.56 -6.59
CA GLU A 191 23.13 0.33 -7.53
C GLU A 191 22.33 0.50 -8.83
N PHE A 192 21.76 -0.57 -9.38
CA PHE A 192 20.86 -0.51 -10.53
C PHE A 192 19.67 0.43 -10.27
N VAL A 193 19.01 0.32 -9.12
CA VAL A 193 17.91 1.21 -8.74
C VAL A 193 18.39 2.66 -8.56
N ARG A 194 19.57 2.88 -7.95
CA ARG A 194 20.12 4.22 -7.68
C ARG A 194 20.63 4.93 -8.92
N SER A 195 21.19 4.19 -9.87
CA SER A 195 21.76 4.73 -11.12
C SER A 195 20.69 5.06 -12.16
N ASN A 196 19.47 4.54 -12.01
CA ASN A 196 18.38 4.77 -12.95
C ASN A 196 17.78 6.18 -12.81
N THR A 197 18.47 7.14 -13.41
CA THR A 197 18.20 8.58 -13.37
C THR A 197 17.65 9.14 -14.69
N GLY A 198 17.52 8.28 -15.72
CA GLY A 198 16.89 8.63 -17.00
C GLY A 198 15.37 8.71 -16.92
N PRO A 199 14.66 9.02 -18.03
CA PRO A 199 13.20 8.95 -18.09
C PRO A 199 12.78 7.48 -17.92
N PRO A 200 12.29 7.07 -16.74
CA PRO A 200 12.03 5.67 -16.47
C PRO A 200 10.73 5.26 -17.16
N ASP A 201 10.68 4.03 -17.63
CA ASP A 201 9.41 3.42 -18.02
C ASP A 201 8.46 3.30 -16.81
N GLU A 202 7.22 2.90 -17.07
CA GLU A 202 6.19 2.82 -16.02
C GLU A 202 6.56 1.82 -14.90
N ALA A 203 7.16 0.68 -15.25
CA ALA A 203 7.58 -0.30 -14.25
C ALA A 203 8.68 0.25 -13.33
N MET A 204 9.68 0.93 -13.90
CA MET A 204 10.75 1.57 -13.16
C MET A 204 10.25 2.76 -12.34
N GLN A 205 9.27 3.53 -12.83
CA GLN A 205 8.64 4.59 -12.03
C GLN A 205 8.06 4.04 -10.72
N ALA A 206 7.38 2.88 -10.78
CA ALA A 206 6.88 2.21 -9.58
C ALA A 206 8.01 1.76 -8.64
N VAL A 207 9.11 1.21 -9.19
CA VAL A 207 10.30 0.83 -8.42
C VAL A 207 10.91 2.04 -7.70
N LEU A 208 11.11 3.15 -8.42
CA LEU A 208 11.75 4.34 -7.87
C LEU A 208 10.88 5.00 -6.78
N ASP A 209 9.56 5.07 -6.98
CA ASP A 209 8.66 5.61 -5.96
C ASP A 209 8.67 4.76 -4.68
N ASN A 210 8.75 3.45 -4.84
CA ASN A 210 8.89 2.51 -3.73
C ASN A 210 10.26 2.53 -3.06
N ALA A 211 11.34 2.80 -3.80
CA ALA A 211 12.70 2.74 -3.28
C ALA A 211 13.12 4.01 -2.54
N PHE A 212 12.61 5.18 -2.94
CA PHE A 212 13.09 6.46 -2.43
C PHE A 212 12.13 7.11 -1.45
N ARG A 213 12.70 7.68 -0.38
CA ARG A 213 11.96 8.52 0.58
C ARG A 213 11.50 9.81 -0.11
N HIS A 214 10.39 10.38 0.36
CA HIS A 214 9.73 11.54 -0.26
C HIS A 214 10.63 12.79 -0.41
N GLU A 215 11.63 12.94 0.46
CA GLU A 215 12.59 14.07 0.45
C GLU A 215 13.67 13.93 -0.65
N SER A 216 13.84 12.71 -1.18
CA SER A 216 14.85 12.41 -2.19
C SER A 216 14.63 13.22 -3.47
N PRO A 217 15.70 13.75 -4.11
CA PRO A 217 15.61 14.33 -5.45
C PRO A 217 14.97 13.39 -6.47
N ILE A 218 15.24 12.08 -6.37
CA ILE A 218 14.67 11.07 -7.28
C ILE A 218 13.17 10.95 -7.06
N SER A 219 12.71 10.87 -5.80
CA SER A 219 11.27 10.84 -5.49
C SER A 219 10.57 12.10 -6.02
N ARG A 220 11.14 13.28 -5.80
CA ARG A 220 10.59 14.54 -6.36
C ARG A 220 10.50 14.52 -7.90
N SER A 221 11.50 13.96 -8.57
CA SER A 221 11.48 13.78 -10.03
C SER A 221 10.35 12.86 -10.47
N VAL A 222 10.18 11.72 -9.79
CA VAL A 222 9.08 10.76 -10.05
C VAL A 222 7.71 11.40 -9.85
N HIS A 223 7.50 12.13 -8.75
CA HIS A 223 6.24 12.83 -8.52
C HIS A 223 5.97 13.96 -9.51
N ALA A 224 7.02 14.62 -10.04
CA ALA A 224 6.86 15.59 -11.11
C ALA A 224 6.41 14.92 -12.42
N MET A 225 6.92 13.72 -12.73
CA MET A 225 6.44 12.92 -13.87
C MET A 225 4.99 12.47 -13.66
N PHE A 226 4.62 12.05 -12.45
CA PHE A 226 3.23 11.72 -12.11
C PHE A 226 2.30 12.93 -12.26
N GLN A 227 2.72 14.10 -11.79
CA GLN A 227 1.95 15.35 -11.95
C GLN A 227 1.77 15.70 -13.43
N GLN A 228 2.83 15.57 -14.24
CA GLN A 228 2.76 15.83 -15.68
C GLN A 228 1.85 14.82 -16.40
N ARG A 229 1.92 13.54 -16.05
CA ARG A 229 1.06 12.48 -16.62
C ARG A 229 -0.39 12.70 -16.25
N LEU A 230 -0.65 12.95 -14.97
CA LEU A 230 -2.00 13.05 -14.45
C LEU A 230 -2.65 14.39 -14.71
N ASP A 231 -1.95 15.51 -14.67
CA ASP A 231 -2.58 16.85 -14.67
C ASP A 231 -1.98 17.79 -15.73
N GLY A 232 -0.93 17.37 -16.45
CA GLY A 232 -0.30 18.15 -17.50
C GLY A 232 0.45 19.38 -17.00
N GLN A 233 0.72 20.30 -17.91
CA GLN A 233 1.32 21.60 -17.60
C GLN A 233 0.26 22.70 -17.61
N PRO A 234 0.43 23.79 -16.81
CA PRO A 234 -0.51 24.92 -16.82
C PRO A 234 -0.72 25.57 -18.19
N THR A 235 0.27 25.42 -19.09
CA THR A 235 0.25 25.94 -20.47
C THR A 235 -0.54 25.06 -21.44
N ASP A 236 -0.90 23.83 -21.05
CA ASP A 236 -1.65 22.91 -21.91
C ASP A 236 -3.07 23.43 -22.14
N GLU A 237 -3.62 23.20 -23.34
CA GLU A 237 -4.97 23.65 -23.67
C GLU A 237 -6.04 23.08 -22.70
N PRO A 238 -7.05 23.88 -22.30
CA PRO A 238 -8.21 23.44 -21.52
C PRO A 238 -8.98 22.29 -22.15
N HIS A 239 -9.22 21.23 -21.37
CA HIS A 239 -10.28 20.29 -21.66
C HIS A 239 -11.59 20.91 -21.18
N ILE A 240 -12.56 21.02 -22.08
CA ILE A 240 -13.86 21.60 -21.75
C ILE A 240 -14.80 20.47 -21.35
N LEU A 241 -15.12 20.44 -20.06
CA LEU A 241 -16.12 19.54 -19.49
C LEU A 241 -17.54 19.98 -19.87
N PRO A 242 -18.56 19.10 -19.69
CA PRO A 242 -19.95 19.51 -19.78
C PRO A 242 -20.24 20.80 -19.00
N TYR A 243 -21.15 21.61 -19.53
CA TYR A 243 -21.49 22.94 -18.99
C TYR A 243 -20.38 24.00 -19.11
N GLY A 244 -19.37 23.76 -19.96
CA GLY A 244 -18.36 24.77 -20.33
C GLY A 244 -17.26 24.98 -19.30
N ARG A 245 -17.07 24.04 -18.37
CA ARG A 245 -16.06 24.13 -17.30
C ARG A 245 -14.69 23.73 -17.84
N ALA A 246 -13.65 24.51 -17.54
CA ALA A 246 -12.28 24.19 -17.93
C ALA A 246 -11.59 23.28 -16.91
N ALA A 247 -11.03 22.18 -17.38
CA ALA A 247 -10.25 21.22 -16.59
C ALA A 247 -8.93 20.88 -17.27
N ASN A 248 -7.96 20.41 -16.49
CA ASN A 248 -6.67 19.94 -17.01
C ASN A 248 -6.87 18.80 -18.02
N ASN A 249 -6.11 18.82 -19.13
CA ASN A 249 -6.40 17.99 -20.30
C ASN A 249 -5.63 16.66 -20.29
N LYS A 250 -5.90 15.83 -19.29
CA LYS A 250 -5.37 14.48 -19.16
C LYS A 250 -6.50 13.52 -18.82
N LEU A 251 -6.61 12.45 -19.61
CA LEU A 251 -7.71 11.49 -19.52
C LEU A 251 -7.25 10.11 -19.03
N ASP A 252 -5.95 9.81 -19.19
CA ASP A 252 -5.38 8.51 -18.84
C ASP A 252 -4.95 8.47 -17.37
N ALA A 253 -5.84 7.95 -16.52
CA ALA A 253 -5.57 7.65 -15.11
C ALA A 253 -4.60 6.46 -14.96
N PHE A 254 -3.88 6.39 -13.84
CA PHE A 254 -3.12 5.19 -13.50
C PHE A 254 -4.07 4.00 -13.30
N ASP A 255 -3.77 2.89 -13.97
CA ASP A 255 -4.52 1.66 -13.81
C ASP A 255 -4.32 1.03 -12.42
N MET A 256 -5.19 0.08 -12.07
CA MET A 256 -5.09 -0.61 -10.78
C MET A 256 -3.79 -1.42 -10.65
N GLN A 257 -3.27 -1.96 -11.76
CA GLN A 257 -2.09 -2.81 -11.74
C GLN A 257 -0.82 -2.04 -11.36
N PHE A 258 -0.68 -0.82 -11.87
CA PHE A 258 0.36 0.12 -11.47
C PHE A 258 0.20 0.52 -10.01
N LEU A 259 -1.02 0.88 -9.60
CA LEU A 259 -1.28 1.25 -8.21
C LEU A 259 -1.00 0.10 -7.25
N ASP A 260 -1.31 -1.14 -7.61
CA ASP A 260 -1.02 -2.35 -6.82
C ASP A 260 0.48 -2.71 -6.80
N ALA A 261 1.27 -2.15 -7.72
CA ALA A 261 2.72 -2.20 -7.66
C ALA A 261 3.32 -1.14 -6.71
N LEU A 262 2.53 -0.20 -6.18
CA LEU A 262 3.00 0.80 -5.23
C LEU A 262 2.82 0.30 -3.79
N THR A 263 3.82 0.62 -2.96
CA THR A 263 3.72 0.48 -1.51
C THR A 263 2.66 1.41 -0.94
N LEU A 264 2.13 1.09 0.23
CA LEU A 264 1.19 1.98 0.93
C LEU A 264 1.79 3.38 1.10
N ARG A 265 3.07 3.47 1.46
CA ARG A 265 3.83 4.74 1.51
C ARG A 265 3.83 5.47 0.18
N ALA A 266 4.15 4.79 -0.93
CA ALA A 266 4.18 5.38 -2.26
C ALA A 266 2.78 5.89 -2.68
N LYS A 267 1.71 5.10 -2.45
CA LYS A 267 0.33 5.53 -2.66
C LYS A 267 -0.03 6.79 -1.85
N ILE A 268 0.37 6.86 -0.57
CA ILE A 268 0.19 8.06 0.29
C ILE A 268 0.84 9.27 -0.36
N ASN A 269 2.10 9.12 -0.77
CA ASN A 269 2.87 10.21 -1.35
C ASN A 269 2.28 10.65 -2.70
N LEU A 270 1.88 9.72 -3.57
CA LEU A 270 1.21 10.05 -4.83
C LEU A 270 -0.09 10.82 -4.58
N LEU A 271 -0.85 10.43 -3.56
CA LEU A 271 -2.07 11.13 -3.22
C LEU A 271 -1.78 12.54 -2.71
N ILE A 272 -0.89 12.70 -1.73
CA ILE A 272 -0.60 13.99 -1.09
C ILE A 272 0.12 14.93 -2.05
N SER A 273 1.20 14.47 -2.69
CA SER A 273 2.10 15.30 -3.49
C SER A 273 1.60 15.57 -4.91
N THR A 274 0.65 14.79 -5.42
CA THR A 274 0.16 14.92 -6.80
C THR A 274 -1.35 15.15 -6.84
N CYS A 275 -2.14 14.19 -6.33
CA CYS A 275 -3.59 14.25 -6.48
C CYS A 275 -4.22 15.40 -5.67
N PHE A 276 -3.87 15.51 -4.38
CA PHE A 276 -4.41 16.54 -3.49
C PHE A 276 -3.87 17.94 -3.83
N VAL A 277 -2.63 18.06 -4.27
CA VAL A 277 -2.11 19.33 -4.82
C VAL A 277 -3.00 19.81 -5.97
N SER A 278 -3.35 18.91 -6.89
CA SER A 278 -4.20 19.25 -8.04
C SER A 278 -5.64 19.55 -7.61
N LEU A 279 -6.18 18.78 -6.65
CA LEU A 279 -7.51 19.01 -6.09
C LEU A 279 -7.61 20.31 -5.27
N HIS A 280 -6.50 20.87 -4.79
CA HIS A 280 -6.47 22.15 -4.08
C HIS A 280 -6.37 23.37 -5.00
N LYS A 281 -5.98 23.21 -6.27
CA LYS A 281 -5.87 24.33 -7.22
C LYS A 281 -7.26 24.86 -7.59
N VAL A 282 -7.39 26.19 -7.65
CA VAL A 282 -8.66 26.88 -7.91
C VAL A 282 -8.71 27.47 -9.31
N ASP A 283 -7.55 27.70 -9.95
CA ASP A 283 -7.46 28.35 -11.26
C ASP A 283 -8.05 27.50 -12.42
N ARG A 284 -8.01 26.17 -12.27
CA ARG A 284 -8.56 25.21 -13.24
C ARG A 284 -8.92 23.93 -12.50
N LEU A 285 -10.00 23.26 -12.92
CA LEU A 285 -10.34 21.97 -12.34
C LEU A 285 -9.23 20.95 -12.64
N PRO A 286 -8.94 20.02 -11.71
CA PRO A 286 -8.01 18.94 -11.97
C PRO A 286 -8.50 18.08 -13.13
N SER A 287 -7.58 17.37 -13.76
CA SER A 287 -7.93 16.54 -14.91
C SER A 287 -8.81 15.34 -14.50
N PRO A 288 -9.59 14.78 -15.43
CA PRO A 288 -10.26 13.50 -15.22
C PRO A 288 -9.31 12.37 -14.79
N ALA A 289 -8.10 12.29 -15.35
CA ALA A 289 -7.10 11.29 -14.98
C ALA A 289 -6.67 11.39 -13.51
N CYS A 290 -6.44 12.62 -13.03
CA CYS A 290 -6.06 12.89 -11.65
C CYS A 290 -7.20 12.52 -10.68
N VAL A 291 -8.42 12.90 -11.01
CA VAL A 291 -9.62 12.63 -10.19
C VAL A 291 -9.89 11.13 -10.10
N GLU A 292 -9.83 10.40 -11.22
CA GLU A 292 -10.05 8.96 -11.26
C GLU A 292 -8.92 8.17 -10.57
N THR A 293 -7.65 8.60 -10.70
CA THR A 293 -6.53 8.02 -9.95
C THR A 293 -6.71 8.20 -8.44
N CYS A 294 -7.08 9.42 -8.01
CA CYS A 294 -7.38 9.74 -6.63
C CYS A 294 -8.49 8.82 -6.08
N ALA A 295 -9.56 8.62 -6.87
CA ALA A 295 -10.65 7.71 -6.53
C ALA A 295 -10.16 6.27 -6.30
N ARG A 296 -9.40 5.73 -7.25
CA ARG A 296 -8.85 4.36 -7.17
C ARG A 296 -8.03 4.15 -5.90
N ILE A 297 -7.12 5.09 -5.59
CA ILE A 297 -6.29 5.01 -4.38
C ILE A 297 -7.15 5.06 -3.11
N LEU A 298 -8.07 6.02 -3.00
CA LEU A 298 -8.90 6.21 -1.81
C LEU A 298 -9.93 5.08 -1.61
N THR A 299 -10.36 4.41 -2.67
CA THR A 299 -11.22 3.21 -2.58
C THR A 299 -10.46 1.93 -2.21
N SER A 300 -9.12 1.95 -2.26
CA SER A 300 -8.34 0.80 -1.82
C SER A 300 -8.52 0.58 -0.32
N ILE A 301 -8.76 -0.67 0.07
CA ILE A 301 -9.11 -1.13 1.43
C ILE A 301 -8.04 -0.85 2.51
N GLU A 302 -6.93 -0.25 2.11
CA GLU A 302 -5.78 0.06 2.96
C GLU A 302 -5.81 1.51 3.49
N PHE A 303 -6.77 2.35 3.03
CA PHE A 303 -6.56 3.80 2.98
C PHE A 303 -7.52 4.72 3.77
N ASP A 304 -7.86 4.35 5.01
CA ASP A 304 -8.68 5.18 5.92
C ASP A 304 -8.12 6.60 6.16
N TYR A 305 -6.79 6.74 6.18
CA TYR A 305 -6.12 8.04 6.39
C TYR A 305 -6.36 9.01 5.22
N GLY A 306 -6.38 8.50 3.99
CA GLY A 306 -6.69 9.32 2.82
C GLY A 306 -8.10 9.83 2.80
N LEU A 307 -9.04 8.99 3.21
CA LEU A 307 -10.44 9.37 3.26
C LEU A 307 -10.64 10.54 4.23
N THR A 308 -9.95 10.53 5.37
CA THR A 308 -9.97 11.65 6.33
C THR A 308 -9.48 12.96 5.70
N ASN A 309 -8.35 12.92 4.98
CA ASN A 309 -7.84 14.09 4.28
C ASN A 309 -8.79 14.54 3.16
N PHE A 310 -9.35 13.60 2.38
CA PHE A 310 -10.32 13.90 1.36
C PHE A 310 -11.58 14.57 1.92
N ILE A 311 -12.12 14.08 3.05
CA ILE A 311 -13.24 14.69 3.76
C ILE A 311 -12.88 16.11 4.20
N ALA A 312 -11.64 16.35 4.69
CA ALA A 312 -11.20 17.69 5.04
C ALA A 312 -11.15 18.63 3.82
N ILE A 313 -10.68 18.15 2.66
CA ILE A 313 -10.70 18.89 1.39
C ILE A 313 -12.14 19.22 0.97
N LEU A 314 -13.03 18.22 1.02
CA LEU A 314 -14.45 18.37 0.70
C LEU A 314 -15.12 19.41 1.61
N ASN A 315 -14.93 19.31 2.92
CA ASN A 315 -15.48 20.25 3.89
C ASN A 315 -15.01 21.69 3.62
N ARG A 316 -13.70 21.87 3.35
CA ARG A 316 -13.15 23.18 2.98
C ARG A 316 -13.77 23.71 1.69
N SER A 317 -13.96 22.86 0.69
CA SER A 317 -14.58 23.23 -0.58
C SER A 317 -16.06 23.60 -0.41
N ILE A 318 -16.81 22.89 0.42
CA ILE A 318 -18.20 23.24 0.79
C ILE A 318 -18.25 24.62 1.46
N THR A 319 -17.40 24.87 2.47
CA THR A 319 -17.34 26.18 3.14
C THR A 319 -17.01 27.31 2.17
N ALA A 320 -16.07 27.08 1.25
CA ALA A 320 -15.70 28.06 0.22
C ALA A 320 -16.84 28.30 -0.78
N ALA A 321 -17.56 27.25 -1.20
CA ALA A 321 -18.69 27.35 -2.13
C ALA A 321 -19.91 28.09 -1.55
N LEU A 322 -20.08 28.06 -0.21
CA LEU A 322 -21.13 28.77 0.53
C LEU A 322 -20.77 30.23 0.84
N SER A 323 -19.50 30.62 0.70
CA SER A 323 -19.04 31.98 0.93
C SER A 323 -19.38 32.89 -0.26
N PRO A 324 -19.56 34.21 -0.06
CA PRO A 324 -19.77 35.16 -1.16
C PRO A 324 -18.60 35.09 -2.16
N ALA A 325 -18.90 34.94 -3.45
CA ALA A 325 -17.87 34.79 -4.47
C ALA A 325 -17.02 36.07 -4.60
N PRO A 326 -15.68 35.97 -4.67
CA PRO A 326 -14.84 37.11 -5.07
C PRO A 326 -15.14 37.54 -6.51
N SER A 327 -14.94 38.83 -6.80
CA SER A 327 -15.30 39.46 -8.08
C SER A 327 -14.48 38.98 -9.28
N ASP A 328 -13.30 38.39 -9.05
CA ASP A 328 -12.44 37.74 -10.04
C ASP A 328 -11.88 36.45 -9.44
N GLY A 329 -12.34 35.28 -9.89
CA GLY A 329 -11.76 34.00 -9.47
C GLY A 329 -12.70 32.81 -9.62
N LEU A 330 -12.22 31.73 -10.22
CA LEU A 330 -13.00 30.53 -10.54
C LEU A 330 -13.71 29.89 -9.34
N ASN A 331 -15.01 29.67 -9.56
CA ASN A 331 -15.90 28.57 -9.22
C ASN A 331 -15.51 27.55 -8.11
N HIS A 332 -15.35 27.99 -6.86
CA HIS A 332 -15.40 27.12 -5.68
C HIS A 332 -16.59 26.15 -5.68
N LYS A 333 -17.71 26.54 -6.31
CA LYS A 333 -18.89 25.71 -6.51
C LYS A 333 -18.66 24.54 -7.48
N ASP A 334 -17.88 24.72 -8.55
CA ASP A 334 -17.58 23.63 -9.49
C ASP A 334 -16.65 22.60 -8.86
N GLN A 335 -15.64 23.06 -8.12
CA GLN A 335 -14.75 22.17 -7.37
C GLN A 335 -15.55 21.38 -6.33
N CYS A 336 -16.43 22.05 -5.59
CA CYS A 336 -17.33 21.40 -4.63
C CYS A 336 -18.24 20.36 -5.31
N TYR A 337 -18.86 20.72 -6.44
CA TYR A 337 -19.70 19.82 -7.22
C TYR A 337 -18.93 18.58 -7.69
N MET A 338 -17.72 18.75 -8.23
CA MET A 338 -16.86 17.65 -8.66
C MET A 338 -16.49 16.73 -7.49
N LEU A 339 -16.13 17.28 -6.33
CA LEU A 339 -15.79 16.47 -5.15
C LEU A 339 -17.01 15.70 -4.60
N LEU A 340 -18.20 16.30 -4.66
CA LEU A 340 -19.46 15.63 -4.31
C LEU A 340 -19.82 14.54 -5.32
N ASP A 341 -19.65 14.78 -6.63
CA ASP A 341 -19.84 13.75 -7.65
C ASP A 341 -18.87 12.59 -7.44
N LEU A 342 -17.61 12.88 -7.10
CA LEU A 342 -16.64 11.84 -6.75
C LEU A 342 -17.15 10.99 -5.59
N LEU A 343 -17.63 11.64 -4.51
CA LEU A 343 -18.27 11.00 -3.36
C LEU A 343 -19.41 10.06 -3.79
N CYS A 344 -20.32 10.57 -4.60
CA CYS A 344 -21.52 9.84 -5.04
C CYS A 344 -21.21 8.69 -5.99
N TYR A 345 -20.37 8.89 -7.00
CA TYR A 345 -20.20 7.91 -8.08
C TYR A 345 -19.02 6.96 -7.88
N ARG A 346 -18.10 7.25 -6.95
CA ARG A 346 -16.93 6.40 -6.68
C ARG A 346 -16.86 5.87 -5.26
N TYR A 347 -17.47 6.52 -4.27
CA TYR A 347 -17.30 6.15 -2.86
C TYR A 347 -18.53 5.60 -2.15
N ILE A 348 -19.73 5.57 -2.74
CA ILE A 348 -20.94 5.11 -2.03
C ILE A 348 -20.76 3.73 -1.38
N VAL A 349 -20.01 2.81 -2.00
CA VAL A 349 -19.72 1.51 -1.38
C VAL A 349 -18.73 1.63 -0.22
N SER A 350 -17.67 2.45 -0.33
CA SER A 350 -16.66 2.63 0.74
C SER A 350 -17.19 3.41 1.95
N LEU A 351 -18.09 4.38 1.74
CA LEU A 351 -18.72 5.16 2.81
C LEU A 351 -19.65 4.34 3.70
N ILE A 352 -20.37 3.36 3.14
CA ILE A 352 -21.25 2.46 3.92
C ILE A 352 -20.46 1.67 4.98
N TYR A 353 -19.18 1.39 4.71
CA TYR A 353 -18.29 0.69 5.64
C TYR A 353 -17.39 1.64 6.46
N SER A 354 -17.28 2.90 6.06
CA SER A 354 -16.58 3.92 6.84
C SER A 354 -17.47 4.33 8.02
N HIS A 355 -16.96 4.19 9.25
CA HIS A 355 -17.64 4.65 10.47
C HIS A 355 -17.78 6.18 10.59
N TYR A 356 -17.60 6.94 9.51
CA TYR A 356 -17.53 8.42 9.50
C TYR A 356 -18.84 9.12 9.08
N LEU A 357 -19.98 8.41 9.14
CA LEU A 357 -21.32 9.00 9.05
C LEU A 357 -22.12 8.78 10.33
#